data_AF-A0A9P8JG51-F1
#
_entry.id   AF-A0A9P8JG51-F1
#
_cell.length_a   1.000
_cell.length_b   1.000
_cell.length_c   1.000
_cell.angle_alpha   90.00
_cell.angle_beta   90.00
_cell.angle_gamma   90.00
#
_symmetry.space_group_name_H-M   'P 1'
#
loop_
_entity.id
_entity.type
_entity.pdbx_description
1 polymer ?
#
loop_
_entity_poly.entity_id
_entity_poly.type
_entity_poly.pdbx_seq_one_letter_code
_entity_poly.pdbx_strand_id
1 'polypeptide(L)'
;YYVEVLAQSPSQNSAITLYFLDSHSYSPDEKTYRGYDWIKPNQIQWFTETAQSLKAQHAKYTHIHLDMAFIHIPLPEFAMQGNLVAGGEFREPSTAPGFNSGFYKVLKEQGIVSVGCGHDHVNDYCALTPQSKDAANSENVGPWMCYAGGSGFGGYAGYGGFHRRVR
;
A
#
# COMPACT_ATOMS: atom_id res chain seq x y z
N TYR A 1 -4.17 -8.86 9.50
CA TYR A 1 -4.48 -8.38 10.87
C TYR A 1 -4.29 -6.87 10.92
N TYR A 2 -4.72 -6.19 11.99
CA TYR A 2 -4.48 -4.74 12.13
C TYR A 2 -3.98 -4.40 13.53
N VAL A 3 -3.38 -3.21 13.66
CA VAL A 3 -2.90 -2.63 14.94
C VAL A 3 -3.39 -1.20 15.04
N GLU A 4 -3.91 -0.81 16.20
CA GLU A 4 -4.30 0.57 16.48
C GLU A 4 -3.29 1.23 17.42
N VAL A 5 -2.81 2.41 17.03
CA VAL A 5 -1.99 3.28 17.88
C VAL A 5 -2.93 4.28 18.55
N LEU A 6 -3.05 4.19 19.87
CA LEU A 6 -3.96 5.04 20.64
C LEU A 6 -3.34 6.40 20.94
N ALA A 7 -4.20 7.42 21.04
CA ALA A 7 -3.83 8.74 21.50
C ALA A 7 -3.30 8.72 22.96
N GLN A 8 -2.57 9.77 23.32
CA GLN A 8 -2.08 9.92 24.69
C GLN A 8 -3.24 10.10 25.68
N SER A 9 -3.10 9.50 26.87
CA SER A 9 -4.01 9.66 28.01
C SER A 9 -4.31 11.14 28.29
N PRO A 10 -5.58 11.50 28.62
CA PRO A 10 -6.69 10.62 28.99
C PRO A 10 -7.51 10.07 27.81
N SER A 11 -7.21 10.47 26.58
CA SER A 11 -7.86 9.89 25.41
C SER A 11 -7.38 8.45 25.21
N GLN A 12 -8.29 7.55 24.81
CA GLN A 12 -7.98 6.19 24.37
C GLN A 12 -8.51 5.96 22.93
N ASN A 13 -8.73 7.04 22.20
CA ASN A 13 -9.18 6.97 20.82
C ASN A 13 -8.01 6.56 19.92
N SER A 14 -8.32 5.77 18.89
CA SER A 14 -7.35 5.34 17.89
C SER A 14 -6.90 6.53 17.04
N ALA A 15 -5.60 6.82 17.05
CA ALA A 15 -4.99 7.89 16.25
C ALA A 15 -4.53 7.37 14.87
N ILE A 16 -4.06 6.12 14.81
CA ILE A 16 -3.59 5.48 13.59
C ILE A 16 -4.03 4.02 13.57
N THR A 17 -4.55 3.54 12.44
CA THR A 17 -4.79 2.11 12.20
C THR A 17 -3.86 1.60 11.11
N LEU A 18 -3.11 0.54 11.42
CA LEU A 18 -2.18 -0.12 10.51
C LEU A 18 -2.77 -1.47 10.11
N TYR A 19 -3.11 -1.66 8.83
CA TYR A 19 -3.59 -2.93 8.28
C TYR A 19 -2.45 -3.70 7.64
N PHE A 20 -2.33 -4.99 7.95
CA PHE A 20 -1.31 -5.88 7.41
C PHE A 20 -2.00 -7.02 6.65
N LEU A 21 -1.73 -7.10 5.35
CA LEU A 21 -2.29 -8.13 4.46
C LEU A 21 -1.18 -8.97 3.84
N ASP A 22 -1.44 -10.27 3.72
CA ASP A 22 -0.56 -11.19 3.01
C ASP A 22 -0.77 -11.06 1.51
N SER A 23 0.24 -10.59 0.78
CA SER A 23 0.26 -10.57 -0.68
C SER A 23 0.74 -11.88 -1.29
N HIS A 24 0.96 -12.90 -0.46
CA HIS A 24 1.34 -14.27 -0.79
C HIS A 24 2.72 -14.38 -1.46
N SER A 25 2.84 -15.28 -2.44
CA SER A 25 4.11 -15.67 -3.07
C SER A 25 3.96 -15.73 -4.60
N TYR A 26 4.26 -16.87 -5.21
CA TYR A 26 4.10 -17.07 -6.65
C TYR A 26 2.65 -17.32 -7.03
N SER A 27 2.30 -16.93 -8.26
CA SER A 27 0.96 -17.09 -8.78
C SER A 27 0.52 -18.56 -8.76
N PRO A 28 -0.70 -18.87 -8.29
CA PRO A 28 -1.25 -20.22 -8.38
C PRO A 28 -1.66 -20.59 -9.81
N ASP A 29 -1.71 -19.63 -10.74
CA ASP A 29 -2.02 -19.81 -12.16
C ASP A 29 -0.92 -19.20 -13.04
N GLU A 30 0.28 -19.79 -13.00
CA GLU A 30 1.43 -19.39 -13.82
C GLU A 30 1.18 -19.49 -15.34
N LYS A 31 0.10 -20.15 -15.78
CA LYS A 31 -0.24 -20.21 -17.21
C LYS A 31 -0.86 -18.90 -17.67
N THR A 32 -1.78 -18.35 -16.87
CA THR A 32 -2.52 -17.12 -17.21
C THR A 32 -1.86 -15.88 -16.63
N TYR A 33 -1.39 -15.95 -15.38
CA TYR A 33 -0.81 -14.84 -14.63
C TYR A 33 0.56 -15.27 -14.14
N ARG A 34 1.60 -15.06 -14.96
CA ARG A 34 2.98 -15.40 -14.59
C ARG A 34 3.51 -14.51 -13.47
N GLY A 35 4.34 -15.08 -12.61
CA GLY A 35 5.10 -14.33 -11.61
C GLY A 35 4.46 -14.41 -10.22
N TYR A 36 3.97 -13.28 -9.71
CA TYR A 36 3.53 -13.20 -8.31
C TYR A 36 2.03 -13.23 -8.15
N ASP A 37 1.62 -13.62 -6.95
CA ASP A 37 0.23 -13.71 -6.54
C ASP A 37 -0.34 -12.35 -6.07
N TRP A 38 -1.62 -12.32 -5.72
CA TRP A 38 -2.39 -11.13 -5.40
C TRP A 38 -3.26 -11.29 -4.17
N ILE A 39 -3.71 -10.17 -3.61
CA ILE A 39 -4.65 -10.13 -2.47
C ILE A 39 -5.96 -10.82 -2.84
N LYS A 40 -6.40 -11.78 -2.00
CA LYS A 40 -7.55 -12.64 -2.29
C LYS A 40 -8.89 -12.01 -1.91
N PRO A 41 -10.00 -12.43 -2.55
CA PRO A 41 -11.34 -11.88 -2.27
C PRO A 41 -11.74 -11.93 -0.78
N ASN A 42 -11.41 -13.00 -0.06
CA ASN A 42 -11.69 -13.11 1.37
C ASN A 42 -10.88 -12.12 2.21
N GLN A 43 -9.64 -11.79 1.83
CA GLN A 43 -8.86 -10.75 2.48
C GLN A 43 -9.42 -9.36 2.21
N ILE A 44 -9.89 -9.10 0.98
CA ILE A 44 -10.55 -7.85 0.60
C ILE A 44 -11.84 -7.67 1.40
N GLN A 45 -12.64 -8.74 1.51
CA GLN A 45 -13.86 -8.75 2.32
C GLN A 45 -13.55 -8.46 3.79
N TRP A 46 -12.61 -9.21 4.38
CA TRP A 46 -12.18 -9.00 5.76
C TRP A 46 -11.72 -7.55 6.00
N PHE A 47 -10.89 -7.01 5.10
CA PHE A 47 -10.40 -5.63 5.19
C PHE A 47 -11.57 -4.64 5.16
N THR A 48 -12.49 -4.81 4.21
CA THR A 48 -13.64 -3.92 4.03
C THR A 48 -14.54 -3.92 5.26
N GLU A 49 -14.91 -5.10 5.77
CA GLU A 49 -15.73 -5.25 6.97
C GLU A 49 -15.04 -4.67 8.20
N THR A 50 -13.73 -4.91 8.36
CA THR A 50 -12.94 -4.39 9.47
C THR A 50 -12.88 -2.87 9.44
N ALA A 51 -12.48 -2.27 8.31
CA ALA A 51 -12.38 -0.82 8.18
C ALA A 51 -13.73 -0.14 8.42
N GLN A 52 -14.83 -0.69 7.88
CA GLN A 52 -16.17 -0.16 8.11
C GLN A 52 -16.60 -0.23 9.58
N SER A 53 -16.26 -1.32 10.28
CA SER A 53 -16.60 -1.48 11.70
C SER A 53 -15.90 -0.47 12.61
N LEU A 54 -14.71 0.00 12.22
CA LEU A 54 -13.89 0.91 13.01
C LEU A 54 -14.23 2.39 12.78
N LYS A 55 -14.88 2.75 11.65
CA LYS A 55 -15.20 4.14 11.28
C LYS A 55 -15.83 4.97 12.40
N ALA A 56 -16.78 4.40 13.13
CA ALA A 56 -17.46 5.10 14.21
C ALA A 56 -16.55 5.39 15.42
N GLN A 57 -15.55 4.54 15.69
CA GLN A 57 -14.56 4.77 16.74
C GLN A 57 -13.49 5.76 16.28
N HIS A 58 -13.03 5.63 15.04
CA HIS A 58 -12.07 6.57 14.43
C HIS A 58 -12.59 8.00 14.42
N ALA A 59 -13.88 8.19 14.13
CA ALA A 59 -14.54 9.50 14.16
C ALA A 59 -14.59 10.17 15.54
N LYS A 60 -14.33 9.43 16.64
CA LYS A 60 -14.25 10.01 17.99
C LYS A 60 -12.89 10.66 18.26
N TYR A 61 -11.87 10.34 17.46
CA TYR A 61 -10.59 11.02 17.58
C TYR A 61 -10.74 12.46 17.08
N THR A 62 -10.35 13.43 17.92
CA THR A 62 -10.56 14.86 17.64
C THR A 62 -9.56 15.44 16.65
N HIS A 63 -8.52 14.69 16.31
CA HIS A 63 -7.57 15.04 15.26
C HIS A 63 -7.79 14.15 14.03
N ILE A 64 -6.88 14.22 13.07
CA ILE A 64 -6.96 13.42 11.85
C ILE A 64 -6.55 11.98 12.17
N HIS A 65 -7.49 11.05 12.09
CA HIS A 65 -7.20 9.61 12.12
C HIS A 65 -6.51 9.20 10.81
N LEU A 66 -5.48 8.34 10.90
CA LEU A 66 -4.77 7.83 9.73
C LEU A 66 -4.96 6.32 9.59
N ASP A 67 -5.54 5.89 8.47
CA ASP A 67 -5.56 4.49 8.09
C ASP A 67 -4.48 4.20 7.04
N MET A 68 -3.60 3.25 7.33
CA MET A 68 -2.48 2.85 6.46
C MET A 68 -2.47 1.34 6.24
N ALA A 69 -2.11 0.89 5.05
CA ALA A 69 -1.99 -0.54 4.73
C ALA A 69 -0.54 -0.93 4.43
N PHE A 70 -0.18 -2.17 4.75
CA PHE A 70 1.13 -2.75 4.45
C PHE A 70 0.94 -4.12 3.80
N ILE A 71 1.63 -4.30 2.69
CA ILE A 71 1.74 -5.54 1.92
C ILE A 71 3.22 -5.77 1.59
N HIS A 72 3.59 -6.96 1.12
CA HIS A 72 4.98 -7.21 0.71
C HIS A 72 5.16 -7.01 -0.80
N ILE A 73 4.45 -7.78 -1.62
CA ILE A 73 4.43 -7.68 -3.08
C ILE A 73 3.54 -6.48 -3.46
N PRO A 74 4.00 -5.59 -4.37
CA PRO A 74 3.26 -4.40 -4.76
C PRO A 74 1.94 -4.72 -5.47
N LEU A 75 0.99 -3.79 -5.44
CA LEU A 75 -0.24 -3.88 -6.24
C LEU A 75 0.04 -3.54 -7.71
N PRO A 76 -0.76 -4.02 -8.67
CA PRO A 76 -0.62 -3.68 -10.10
C PRO A 76 -0.53 -2.17 -10.37
N GLU A 77 -1.18 -1.35 -9.55
CA GLU A 77 -1.15 0.12 -9.65
C GLU A 77 0.26 0.71 -9.48
N PHE A 78 1.17 0.05 -8.75
CA PHE A 78 2.56 0.50 -8.63
C PHE A 78 3.31 0.45 -9.96
N ALA A 79 2.93 -0.47 -10.86
CA ALA A 79 3.53 -0.65 -12.17
C ALA A 79 2.87 0.21 -13.27
N MET A 80 1.85 1.01 -12.94
CA MET A 80 1.16 1.82 -13.94
C MET A 80 2.03 2.95 -14.50
N GLN A 81 1.95 3.14 -15.81
CA GLN A 81 2.58 4.28 -16.47
C GLN A 81 1.86 5.58 -16.09
N GLY A 82 2.62 6.66 -15.92
CA GLY A 82 2.07 7.97 -15.56
C GLY A 82 1.89 8.21 -14.06
N ASN A 83 2.31 7.26 -13.21
CA ASN A 83 2.40 7.50 -11.77
C ASN A 83 3.31 8.70 -11.46
N LEU A 84 2.83 9.58 -10.60
CA LEU A 84 3.57 10.75 -10.12
C LEU A 84 4.47 10.33 -8.96
N VAL A 85 5.75 10.12 -9.24
CA VAL A 85 6.75 9.71 -8.25
C VAL A 85 7.20 10.92 -7.41
N ALA A 86 7.28 10.74 -6.11
CA ALA A 86 7.71 11.75 -5.14
C ALA A 86 8.53 11.13 -4.00
N GLY A 87 9.33 11.98 -3.35
CA GLY A 87 10.05 11.63 -2.13
C GLY A 87 11.15 10.58 -2.31
N GLY A 88 11.52 10.21 -3.53
CA GLY A 88 12.51 9.17 -3.79
C GLY A 88 12.61 8.77 -5.26
N GLU A 89 13.14 7.58 -5.55
CA GLU A 89 13.47 7.15 -6.92
C GLU A 89 12.92 5.77 -7.27
N PHE A 90 12.36 5.66 -8.48
CA PHE A 90 12.09 4.40 -9.18
C PHE A 90 13.38 3.90 -9.82
N ARG A 91 13.87 2.73 -9.41
CA ARG A 91 15.17 2.19 -9.80
C ARG A 91 15.09 0.84 -10.50
N GLU A 92 14.00 0.11 -10.32
CA GLU A 92 13.75 -1.14 -11.02
C GLU A 92 12.27 -1.32 -11.38
N PRO A 93 11.96 -2.07 -12.47
CA PRO A 93 10.59 -2.42 -12.80
C PRO A 93 9.89 -3.10 -11.63
N SER A 94 8.65 -2.68 -11.35
CA SER A 94 7.84 -3.34 -10.34
C SER A 94 7.50 -4.77 -10.74
N THR A 95 7.58 -5.70 -9.78
CA THR A 95 7.16 -7.09 -9.98
C THR A 95 5.69 -7.34 -9.63
N ALA A 96 4.87 -6.29 -9.60
CA ALA A 96 3.45 -6.39 -9.31
C ALA A 96 2.76 -7.50 -10.14
N PRO A 97 1.76 -8.18 -9.56
CA PRO A 97 1.12 -9.32 -10.20
C PRO A 97 0.40 -8.92 -11.49
N GLY A 98 0.31 -9.84 -12.44
CA GLY A 98 -0.42 -9.63 -13.70
C GLY A 98 -1.94 -9.58 -13.53
N PHE A 99 -2.47 -10.09 -12.41
CA PHE A 99 -3.90 -10.02 -12.08
C PHE A 99 -4.18 -8.87 -11.10
N ASN A 100 -5.17 -8.05 -11.43
CA ASN A 100 -5.66 -7.01 -10.53
C ASN A 100 -6.93 -7.46 -9.80
N SER A 101 -6.82 -7.66 -8.49
CA SER A 101 -7.95 -8.05 -7.64
C SER A 101 -8.88 -6.89 -7.28
N GLY A 102 -8.55 -5.66 -7.67
CA GLY A 102 -9.29 -4.44 -7.35
C GLY A 102 -8.99 -3.89 -5.97
N PHE A 103 -7.97 -4.39 -5.26
CA PHE A 103 -7.72 -4.00 -3.88
C PHE A 103 -7.35 -2.52 -3.72
N TYR A 104 -6.61 -1.91 -4.65
CA TYR A 104 -6.32 -0.47 -4.62
C TYR A 104 -7.58 0.39 -4.62
N LYS A 105 -8.58 0.02 -5.43
CA LYS A 105 -9.89 0.69 -5.44
C LYS A 105 -10.56 0.59 -4.07
N VAL A 106 -10.51 -0.58 -3.44
CA VAL A 106 -11.09 -0.79 -2.10
C VAL A 106 -10.35 0.03 -1.03
N LEU A 107 -9.02 0.10 -1.08
CA LEU A 107 -8.22 0.96 -0.20
C LEU A 107 -8.68 2.43 -0.31
N LYS A 108 -8.84 2.92 -1.54
CA LYS A 108 -9.36 4.26 -1.81
C LYS A 108 -10.77 4.45 -1.24
N GLU A 109 -11.69 3.53 -1.50
CA GLU A 109 -13.09 3.60 -1.02
C GLU A 109 -13.20 3.57 0.51
N GLN A 110 -12.25 2.94 1.20
CA GLN A 110 -12.19 2.93 2.66
C GLN A 110 -11.39 4.10 3.26
N GLY A 111 -10.85 5.00 2.45
CA GLY A 111 -10.15 6.19 2.94
C GLY A 111 -8.72 5.94 3.41
N ILE A 112 -8.10 4.85 2.97
CA ILE A 112 -6.69 4.57 3.27
C ILE A 112 -5.82 5.67 2.66
N VAL A 113 -4.94 6.25 3.46
CA VAL A 113 -4.09 7.37 3.01
C VAL A 113 -2.80 6.91 2.34
N SER A 114 -2.31 5.71 2.69
CA SER A 114 -1.13 5.12 2.07
C SER A 114 -1.10 3.60 2.16
N VAL A 115 -0.47 2.99 1.17
CA VAL A 115 -0.12 1.57 1.13
C VAL A 115 1.40 1.44 0.96
N GLY A 116 2.04 0.86 1.97
CA GLY A 116 3.45 0.51 1.96
C GLY A 116 3.67 -0.88 1.37
N CYS A 117 4.70 -1.02 0.55
CA CYS A 117 5.18 -2.31 0.06
C CYS A 117 6.70 -2.41 0.07
N GLY A 118 7.20 -3.60 -0.24
CA GLY A 118 8.60 -3.89 -0.42
C GLY A 118 8.76 -4.74 -1.67
N HIS A 119 9.34 -5.92 -1.51
CA HIS A 119 9.57 -6.92 -2.56
C HIS A 119 10.57 -6.48 -3.65
N ASP A 120 10.48 -5.27 -4.17
CA ASP A 120 11.44 -4.66 -5.11
C ASP A 120 12.49 -3.87 -4.32
N HIS A 121 13.73 -4.33 -4.36
CA HIS A 121 14.76 -4.09 -3.34
C HIS A 121 15.39 -2.70 -3.42
N VAL A 122 15.40 -2.10 -4.61
CA VAL A 122 16.04 -0.81 -4.84
C VAL A 122 15.05 0.30 -5.17
N ASN A 123 13.76 -0.01 -5.25
CA ASN A 123 12.73 1.02 -5.28
C ASN A 123 12.60 1.66 -3.90
N ASP A 124 12.74 2.98 -3.85
CA ASP A 124 12.63 3.77 -2.62
C ASP A 124 11.92 5.08 -2.94
N TYR A 125 10.60 5.02 -3.09
CA TYR A 125 9.79 6.16 -3.51
C TYR A 125 8.34 6.04 -3.03
N CYS A 126 7.61 7.14 -3.04
CA CYS A 126 6.15 7.15 -3.00
C CYS A 126 5.59 7.64 -4.33
N ALA A 127 4.42 7.16 -4.73
CA ALA A 127 3.76 7.61 -5.95
C ALA A 127 2.25 7.73 -5.80
N LEU A 128 1.65 8.53 -6.68
CA LEU A 128 0.21 8.63 -6.86
C LEU A 128 -0.16 8.29 -8.28
N THR A 129 -1.28 7.59 -8.47
CA THR A 129 -1.88 7.41 -9.79
C THR A 129 -2.79 8.61 -10.10
N PRO A 130 -2.42 9.51 -11.03
CA PRO A 130 -3.27 10.63 -11.40
C PRO A 130 -4.54 10.13 -12.12
N GLN A 131 -5.70 10.69 -11.78
CA GLN A 131 -6.97 10.33 -12.41
C GLN A 131 -7.27 11.13 -13.69
N SER A 132 -6.60 12.26 -13.88
CA SER A 132 -6.61 13.05 -15.11
C SER A 132 -5.37 13.96 -15.16
N LYS A 133 -5.07 14.53 -16.32
CA LYS A 133 -3.95 15.47 -16.52
C LYS A 133 -4.04 16.76 -15.67
N ASP A 134 -5.22 17.04 -15.10
CA ASP A 134 -5.52 18.25 -14.31
C ASP A 134 -5.66 17.98 -12.80
N ALA A 135 -5.21 16.81 -12.32
CA ALA A 135 -5.46 16.29 -10.98
C ALA A 135 -4.79 17.06 -9.81
N ALA A 136 -4.20 18.22 -10.04
CA ALA A 136 -3.50 19.01 -9.03
C ALA A 136 -4.41 19.47 -7.86
N ASN A 137 -5.74 19.40 -8.00
CA ASN A 137 -6.72 19.81 -6.99
C ASN A 137 -7.88 18.81 -6.77
N SER A 138 -7.71 17.53 -7.11
CA SER A 138 -8.79 16.55 -6.99
C SER A 138 -8.83 15.91 -5.60
N GLU A 139 -9.93 16.07 -4.86
CA GLU A 139 -10.25 15.29 -3.65
C GLU A 139 -10.39 13.77 -3.90
N ASN A 140 -10.19 13.33 -5.15
CA ASN A 140 -10.42 11.97 -5.58
C ASN A 140 -9.12 11.16 -5.74
N VAL A 141 -7.96 11.64 -5.28
CA VAL A 141 -6.68 10.91 -5.39
C VAL A 141 -6.71 9.65 -4.50
N GLY A 142 -6.21 8.52 -5.01
CA GLY A 142 -6.12 7.27 -4.22
C GLY A 142 -5.01 7.29 -3.17
N PRO A 143 -4.79 6.19 -2.42
CA PRO A 143 -3.72 6.13 -1.43
C PRO A 143 -2.34 6.36 -2.06
N TRP A 144 -1.43 6.97 -1.30
CA TRP A 144 0.00 6.97 -1.64
C TRP A 144 0.54 5.55 -1.71
N MET A 145 1.22 5.22 -2.80
CA MET A 145 1.86 3.94 -3.03
C MET A 145 3.35 4.07 -2.72
N CYS A 146 3.82 3.51 -1.62
CA CYS A 146 5.19 3.72 -1.14
C CYS A 146 5.99 2.42 -1.08
N TYR A 147 7.15 2.38 -1.76
CA TYR A 147 8.16 1.35 -1.52
C TYR A 147 9.01 1.72 -0.31
N ALA A 148 9.22 0.77 0.58
CA ALA A 148 10.23 0.86 1.62
C ALA A 148 11.58 0.40 1.03
N GLY A 149 12.52 1.33 0.91
CA GLY A 149 13.81 1.17 0.22
C GLY A 149 14.77 0.13 0.80
N GLY A 150 14.39 -1.15 0.77
CA GLY A 150 15.24 -2.26 1.23
C GLY A 150 14.49 -3.47 1.79
N SER A 151 13.15 -3.42 1.91
CA SER A 151 12.30 -4.53 2.40
C SER A 151 11.91 -5.51 1.27
N GLY A 152 12.90 -5.87 0.45
CA GLY A 152 12.75 -6.74 -0.72
C GLY A 152 12.61 -8.23 -0.42
N PHE A 153 12.15 -9.01 -1.41
CA PHE A 153 12.13 -10.47 -1.36
C PHE A 153 13.54 -11.07 -1.51
N GLY A 154 14.19 -11.31 -0.37
CA GLY A 154 15.51 -11.93 -0.30
C GLY A 154 16.66 -10.94 -0.10
N GLY A 155 17.90 -11.42 -0.22
CA GLY A 155 19.09 -10.70 0.23
C GLY A 155 19.71 -9.71 -0.76
N TYR A 156 19.32 -9.68 -2.04
CA TYR A 156 20.03 -8.88 -3.04
C TYR A 156 19.88 -7.37 -2.80
N ALA A 157 20.96 -6.63 -2.90
CA ALA A 157 21.01 -5.18 -2.79
C ALA A 157 22.28 -4.69 -3.47
N GLY A 158 22.43 -3.37 -3.64
CA GLY A 158 23.64 -2.79 -4.19
C GLY A 158 23.64 -2.58 -5.70
N TYR A 159 22.50 -2.74 -6.38
CA TYR A 159 22.34 -2.19 -7.74
C TYR A 159 22.69 -0.70 -7.72
N GLY A 160 23.70 -0.32 -8.50
CA GLY A 160 24.19 1.06 -8.55
C GLY A 160 24.67 1.62 -7.21
N GLY A 161 25.13 0.78 -6.27
CA GLY A 161 25.60 1.22 -4.95
C GLY A 161 24.49 1.59 -3.96
N PHE A 162 23.26 1.13 -4.17
CA PHE A 162 22.15 1.43 -3.28
C PHE A 162 22.35 0.83 -1.87
N HIS A 163 22.24 1.70 -0.86
CA HIS A 163 22.22 1.32 0.56
C HIS A 163 20.78 1.17 1.01
N ARG A 164 20.44 0.00 1.59
CA ARG A 164 19.12 -0.26 2.18
C ARG A 164 18.76 0.75 3.27
N ARG A 165 17.50 1.15 3.29
CA ARG A 165 16.86 2.13 4.19
C ARG A 165 15.49 1.62 4.59
N VAL A 166 14.92 2.23 5.62
CA VAL A 166 13.54 2.01 6.06
C VAL A 166 12.80 3.33 5.93
N ARG A 167 11.55 3.28 5.46
CA ARG A 167 10.60 4.39 5.46
C ARG A 167 9.46 4.11 6.42
#